data_AF-A0A1U9UN31-F1
#
_entry.id   AF-A0A1U9UN31-F1
#
_cell.length_a   1.000
_cell.length_b   1.000
_cell.length_c   1.000
_cell.angle_alpha   90.00
_cell.angle_beta   90.00
_cell.angle_gamma   90.00
#
_symmetry.space_group_name_H-M   'P 1'
#
loop_
_entity.id
_entity.type
_entity.pdbx_description
1 polymer ?
#
loop_
_entity_poly.entity_id
_entity_poly.type
_entity_poly.pdbx_seq_one_letter_code
_entity_poly.pdbx_strand_id
1 'polypeptide(L)'
;MFVCGNQACGARWELDEVQIRNEGQGPVFRCPQCGARNHVEARTARDGSTVYRQVTAKAAEKAPEKAAPKAAPKAAPKAAPKARSKPAPR
;
A
#
# COMPACT_ATOMS: atom_id res chain seq x y z
N MET A 1 8.14 8.00 -1.92
CA MET A 1 8.01 9.20 -1.07
C MET A 1 6.67 9.86 -1.33
N PHE A 2 5.87 10.03 -0.28
CA PHE A 2 4.51 10.59 -0.30
C PHE A 2 4.50 11.89 0.50
N VAL A 3 3.72 12.87 0.06
CA VAL A 3 3.60 14.15 0.77
C VAL A 3 2.16 14.32 1.22
N CYS A 4 1.94 14.75 2.46
CA CYS A 4 0.61 15.09 2.90
C CYS A 4 0.11 16.33 2.15
N GLY A 5 -0.98 16.18 1.38
CA GLY A 5 -1.62 17.29 0.67
C GLY A 5 -2.37 18.27 1.57
N ASN A 6 -2.43 18.01 2.88
CA ASN A 6 -2.93 18.99 3.84
C ASN A 6 -1.89 20.10 4.04
N GLN A 7 -2.24 21.33 3.66
CA GLN A 7 -1.37 22.51 3.74
C GLN A 7 -0.81 22.72 5.15
N ALA A 8 -1.60 22.44 6.19
CA ALA A 8 -1.17 22.57 7.59
C ALA A 8 -0.19 21.49 8.05
N CYS A 9 -0.10 20.35 7.35
CA CYS A 9 0.74 19.23 7.75
C CYS A 9 2.05 19.18 6.96
N GLY A 10 1.99 19.18 5.62
CA GLY A 10 3.17 19.15 4.76
C GLY A 10 4.16 17.98 4.97
N ALA A 11 3.82 17.01 5.82
CA ALA A 11 4.73 15.93 6.20
C ALA A 11 5.04 15.00 5.02
N ARG A 12 6.26 14.48 5.01
CA ARG A 12 6.77 13.56 3.99
C ARG A 12 6.89 12.18 4.61
N TRP A 13 6.47 11.15 3.87
CA TRP A 13 6.44 9.78 4.34
C TRP A 13 6.99 8.81 3.31
N GLU A 14 7.59 7.73 3.79
CA GLU A 14 7.95 6.58 2.99
C GLU A 14 6.76 5.62 2.80
N LEU A 15 6.84 4.72 1.82
CA LEU A 15 5.77 3.72 1.58
C LEU A 15 5.55 2.82 2.79
N ASP A 16 6.64 2.47 3.49
CA ASP A 16 6.63 1.56 4.64
C ASP A 16 6.03 2.22 5.90
N GLU A 17 6.11 3.55 6.00
CA GLU A 17 5.59 4.32 7.13
C GLU A 17 4.09 4.63 7.03
N VAL A 18 3.49 4.47 5.85
CA VAL A 18 2.09 4.83 5.61
C VAL A 18 1.23 3.63 5.31
N GLN A 19 0.00 3.66 5.82
CA GLN A 19 -0.96 2.63 5.51
C GLN A 19 -1.79 3.03 4.29
N ILE A 20 -1.60 2.30 3.19
CA ILE A 20 -2.39 2.45 1.96
C ILE A 20 -3.57 1.49 2.03
N ARG A 21 -4.79 2.01 1.93
CA ARG A 21 -6.04 1.23 1.92
C ARG A 21 -6.84 1.51 0.66
N ASN A 22 -7.47 0.49 0.10
CA ASN A 22 -8.42 0.69 -1.00
C ASN A 22 -9.81 0.95 -0.41
N GLU A 23 -10.29 2.19 -0.52
CA GLU A 23 -11.59 2.62 0.04
C GLU A 23 -12.70 2.63 -1.03
N GLY A 24 -12.53 1.92 -2.15
CA GLY A 24 -13.52 1.80 -3.23
C GLY A 24 -13.38 2.83 -4.36
N GLN A 25 -12.63 3.92 -4.13
CA GLN A 25 -12.24 4.92 -5.14
C GLN A 25 -10.76 4.77 -5.57
N GLY A 26 -10.15 3.63 -5.24
CA GLY A 26 -8.73 3.36 -5.44
C GLY A 26 -7.93 3.38 -4.14
N PRO A 27 -6.61 3.17 -4.23
CA PRO A 27 -5.75 3.17 -3.06
C PRO A 27 -5.55 4.59 -2.52
N VAL A 28 -5.73 4.74 -1.21
CA VAL A 28 -5.62 5.99 -0.47
C VAL A 28 -4.61 5.78 0.65
N PHE A 29 -3.62 6.66 0.75
CA PHE A 29 -2.73 6.74 1.90
C PHE A 29 -3.31 7.70 2.94
N ARG A 30 -3.37 7.26 4.19
CA ARG A 30 -3.75 8.11 5.33
C ARG A 30 -2.52 8.63 6.04
N CYS A 31 -2.45 9.94 6.24
CA CYS A 31 -1.38 10.57 6.99
C CYS A 31 -1.49 10.21 8.48
N PRO A 32 -0.46 9.62 9.11
CA PRO A 32 -0.50 9.29 10.54
C PRO A 32 -0.43 10.52 11.45
N GLN A 33 0.02 11.67 10.93
CA GLN A 33 0.09 12.92 11.72
C GLN A 33 -1.24 13.67 11.78
N CYS A 34 -1.95 13.83 10.65
CA CYS A 34 -3.17 14.64 10.59
C CYS A 34 -4.42 13.87 10.14
N GLY A 35 -4.30 12.59 9.80
CA GLY A 35 -5.42 11.77 9.31
C GLY A 35 -5.88 12.10 7.87
N ALA A 36 -5.24 13.05 7.19
CA ALA A 36 -5.63 13.44 5.84
C ALA A 36 -5.49 12.29 4.84
N ARG A 37 -6.51 12.16 3.98
CA ARG A 37 -6.59 11.15 2.91
C ARG A 37 -5.92 11.69 1.66
N ASN A 38 -4.96 10.94 1.15
CA ASN A 38 -4.18 11.31 -0.02
C ASN A 38 -4.28 10.18 -1.05
N HIS A 39 -4.72 10.51 -2.25
CA HIS A 39 -4.94 9.52 -3.30
C HIS A 39 -3.60 9.06 -3.89
N VAL A 40 -3.50 7.75 -4.10
CA VAL A 40 -2.34 7.14 -4.74
C VAL A 40 -2.83 6.21 -5.85
N GLU A 41 -1.96 5.95 -6.82
CA GLU A 41 -2.17 5.01 -7.90
C GLU A 41 -1.26 3.80 -7.68
N ALA A 42 -1.81 2.59 -7.76
CA ALA A 42 -1.03 1.36 -7.72
C ALA A 42 -0.72 0.93 -9.16
N ARG A 43 0.57 0.81 -9.50
CA ARG A 43 1.03 0.24 -10.77
C ARG A 43 1.81 -1.04 -10.53
N THR A 44 1.57 -2.03 -11.37
CA THR A 44 2.41 -3.23 -11.40
C THR A 44 3.63 -2.94 -12.28
N ALA A 45 4.81 -3.01 -11.68
CA ALA A 45 6.08 -2.98 -12.40
C ALA A 45 6.23 -4.23 -13.27
N ARG A 46 7.14 -4.17 -14.24
CA ARG A 46 7.42 -5.27 -15.16
C ARG A 46 7.91 -6.53 -14.44
N ASP A 47 8.53 -6.34 -13.29
CA ASP A 47 9.03 -7.36 -12.37
C ASP A 47 7.93 -7.99 -11.51
N GLY A 48 6.67 -7.58 -11.68
CA GLY A 48 5.52 -8.05 -10.90
C GLY A 48 5.34 -7.35 -9.54
N SER A 49 6.23 -6.44 -9.15
CA SER A 49 6.10 -5.66 -7.92
C SER A 49 5.03 -4.57 -8.04
N THR A 50 4.25 -4.35 -6.99
CA THR A 50 3.29 -3.24 -6.92
C THR A 50 4.00 -1.97 -6.43
N VAL A 51 4.00 -0.93 -7.25
CA VAL A 51 4.57 0.38 -6.96
C VAL A 51 3.43 1.37 -6.77
N TYR A 52 3.46 2.12 -5.67
CA TYR A 52 2.46 3.15 -5.40
C TYR A 52 3.02 4.53 -5.72
N ARG A 53 2.23 5.35 -6.41
CA ARG A 53 2.58 6.73 -6.78
C ARG A 53 1.51 7.70 -6.32
N GLN A 54 1.89 8.79 -5.67
CA GLN A 54 0.95 9.84 -5.29
C GLN A 54 0.41 10.57 -6.53
N VAL A 55 -0.91 10.74 -6.60
CA VAL A 55 -1.58 11.50 -7.64
C VAL A 55 -2.32 12.67 -7.02
N THR A 56 -2.22 13.85 -7.63
CA THR A 56 -3.06 14.99 -7.25
C THR A 56 -4.48 14.74 -7.72
N ALA A 57 -5.48 15.24 -6.98
CA ALA A 57 -6.90 15.04 -7.31
C ALA A 57 -7.24 15.42 -8.77
N LYS A 58 -6.56 16.44 -9.30
CA LYS A 58 -6.71 16.93 -10.68
C LYS A 58 -6.12 15.98 -11.75
N ALA A 59 -5.22 15.07 -11.35
CA ALA A 59 -4.64 14.04 -12.20
C ALA A 59 -5.41 12.70 -12.10
N ALA A 60 -6.07 12.43 -10.97
CA ALA A 60 -6.89 11.24 -10.76
C ALA A 60 -8.11 11.18 -11.71
N GLU A 61 -8.63 12.34 -12.14
CA GLU A 61 -9.77 12.44 -13.07
C GLU A 61 -9.41 12.11 -14.54
N LYS A 62 -8.11 12.12 -14.89
CA LYS A 62 -7.62 11.89 -16.27
C LYS A 62 -6.99 10.52 -16.51
N ALA A 63 -6.99 9.62 -15.53
CA ALA A 63 -6.46 8.27 -15.69
C ALA A 63 -7.58 7.21 -15.75
N PRO A 64 -8.45 7.19 -16.77
CA PRO A 64 -9.27 6.02 -17.02
C PRO A 64 -8.42 4.93 -17.70
N GLU A 65 -8.63 3.70 -17.22
CA GLU A 65 -8.59 2.50 -18.05
C GLU A 65 -7.22 1.99 -18.50
N LYS A 66 -6.42 1.43 -17.56
CA LYS A 66 -5.55 0.24 -17.72
C LYS A 66 -4.55 0.08 -16.56
N ALA A 67 -5.03 0.11 -15.31
CA ALA A 67 -4.17 -0.28 -14.18
C ALA A 67 -5.00 -0.74 -12.98
N ALA A 68 -5.95 -1.64 -13.22
CA ALA A 68 -6.51 -2.45 -12.15
C ALA A 68 -6.12 -3.91 -12.39
N PRO A 69 -4.93 -4.36 -11.95
CA PRO A 69 -4.82 -5.74 -11.54
C PRO A 69 -5.50 -5.86 -10.18
N LYS A 70 -6.50 -6.73 -10.18
CA LYS A 70 -7.09 -7.34 -9.00
C LYS A 70 -6.00 -7.79 -8.01
N ALA A 71 -6.39 -7.81 -6.75
CA ALA A 71 -5.77 -8.55 -5.66
C ALA A 71 -4.53 -7.89 -5.04
N ALA A 72 -4.72 -7.33 -3.85
CA ALA A 72 -3.86 -7.71 -2.75
C ALA A 72 -4.29 -9.11 -2.28
N PRO A 73 -3.43 -10.13 -2.37
CA PRO A 73 -3.42 -11.17 -1.37
C PRO A 73 -2.06 -11.17 -0.66
N LYS A 74 -2.14 -10.91 0.65
CA LYS A 74 -1.29 -11.47 1.73
C LYS A 74 0.23 -11.40 1.59
N ALA A 75 0.90 -10.82 2.59
CA ALA A 75 1.78 -11.59 3.49
C ALA A 75 2.48 -10.67 4.50
N ALA A 76 2.02 -10.70 5.75
CA ALA A 76 2.93 -10.49 6.86
C ALA A 76 3.86 -11.72 6.94
N PRO A 77 5.19 -11.60 6.88
CA PRO A 77 6.05 -12.73 7.15
C PRO A 77 6.15 -12.90 8.67
N LYS A 78 5.50 -13.92 9.21
CA LYS A 78 5.96 -14.56 10.45
C LYS A 78 6.12 -16.05 10.22
N ALA A 79 7.20 -16.39 9.52
CA ALA A 79 7.83 -17.69 9.66
C ALA A 79 8.71 -17.65 10.91
N ALA A 80 8.38 -18.45 11.92
CA ALA A 80 9.34 -18.94 12.89
C ALA A 80 9.27 -20.48 12.85
N PRO A 81 10.30 -21.18 12.36
CA PRO A 81 10.31 -22.63 12.31
C PRO A 81 10.88 -23.17 13.63
N LYS A 82 10.24 -24.17 14.24
CA LYS A 82 10.97 -25.24 14.94
C LYS A 82 10.20 -26.55 14.85
N ALA A 83 10.66 -27.40 13.94
CA ALA A 83 10.48 -28.83 14.02
C ALA A 83 11.20 -29.36 15.28
N ARG A 84 10.55 -30.26 16.03
CA ARG A 84 11.28 -31.33 16.72
C ARG A 84 10.44 -32.59 16.75
N SER A 85 10.75 -33.43 15.77
CA SER A 85 10.72 -34.89 15.68
C SER A 85 9.87 -35.69 16.68
N LYS A 86 8.98 -36.51 16.10
CA LYS A 86 8.50 -37.80 16.65
C LYS A 86 9.70 -38.77 16.79
N PRO A 87 9.64 -39.85 17.60
CA PRO A 87 8.72 -40.96 17.32
C PRO A 87 8.02 -41.56 18.56
N ALA A 88 6.93 -42.29 18.31
CA ALA A 88 6.37 -43.33 19.20
C ALA A 88 7.36 -44.52 19.29
N PRO A 89 7.09 -45.69 19.92
CA PRO A 89 5.89 -46.15 20.66
C PRO A 89 6.20 -46.93 21.96
N ARG A 90 5.17 -47.27 22.75
CA ARG A 90 4.88 -48.65 23.20
C ARG A 90 3.52 -48.74 23.87
#